data_AF-F6XIV1-F1
#
_entry.id   AF-F6XIV1-F1
#
_cell.length_a   1.000
_cell.length_b   1.000
_cell.length_c   1.000
_cell.angle_alpha   90.00
_cell.angle_beta   90.00
_cell.angle_gamma   90.00
#
_symmetry.space_group_name_H-M   'P 1'
#
loop_
_entity.id
_entity.type
_entity.pdbx_description
1 polymer ?
#
loop_
_entity_poly.entity_id
_entity_poly.type
_entity_poly.pdbx_seq_one_letter_code
_entity_poly.pdbx_strand_id
1 'polypeptide(L)'
;KNLEAAGWRPLAVVSITLFIPDLQTVEFPPYLKDCINCKLDKEYNEELTPEESNFLTQWSDMILLDYVTGDVDRVIGHVHNLKWDDRSFNRPVHNLMKDQEGSLYFFDNESAFGHSYRLLARYQTLHDVTLKRVCVFSRRTK
;
A
#
# COMPACT_ATOMS: atom_id res chain seq x y z
N LYS A 1 20.19 28.53 -10.05
CA LYS A 1 19.92 27.43 -11.00
C LYS A 1 18.75 27.86 -11.88
N ASN A 2 18.86 27.74 -13.21
CA ASN A 2 17.78 28.08 -14.15
C ASN A 2 16.81 26.89 -14.23
N LEU A 3 15.58 27.06 -13.74
CA LEU A 3 14.57 25.99 -13.68
C LEU A 3 13.98 25.68 -15.06
N GLU A 4 13.85 26.68 -15.94
CA GLU A 4 13.34 26.49 -17.31
C GLU A 4 14.30 25.63 -18.15
N ALA A 5 15.60 25.80 -17.95
CA ALA A 5 16.63 24.94 -18.57
C ALA A 5 16.55 23.47 -18.11
N ALA A 6 15.93 23.21 -16.95
CA ALA A 6 15.65 21.87 -16.44
C ALA A 6 14.23 21.37 -16.82
N GLY A 7 13.52 22.07 -17.72
CA GLY A 7 12.21 21.68 -18.22
C GLY A 7 11.03 22.12 -17.36
N TRP A 8 11.25 22.92 -16.31
CA TRP A 8 10.16 23.44 -15.48
C TRP A 8 9.38 24.51 -16.25
N ARG A 9 8.05 24.39 -16.24
CA ARG A 9 7.17 25.38 -16.87
C ARG A 9 6.88 26.51 -15.87
N PRO A 10 6.97 27.78 -16.29
CA PRO A 10 6.51 28.90 -15.47
C PRO A 10 5.05 28.70 -15.07
N LEU A 11 4.70 29.07 -13.83
CA LEU A 11 3.35 28.99 -13.27
C LEU A 11 2.77 27.57 -13.16
N ALA A 12 3.58 26.52 -13.33
CA ALA A 12 3.13 25.16 -13.09
C ALA A 12 2.76 24.97 -11.60
N VAL A 13 1.60 24.36 -11.35
CA VAL A 13 1.24 23.86 -10.02
C VAL A 13 1.96 22.54 -9.82
N VAL A 14 2.66 22.43 -8.70
CA VAL A 14 3.45 21.25 -8.34
C VAL A 14 3.15 20.84 -6.91
N SER A 15 3.31 19.54 -6.62
CA SER A 15 3.40 19.03 -5.26
C SER A 15 4.87 18.91 -4.89
N ILE A 16 5.25 19.39 -3.71
CA ILE A 16 6.59 19.24 -3.16
C ILE A 16 6.47 18.47 -1.86
N THR A 17 7.09 17.29 -1.82
CA THR A 17 7.13 16.43 -0.64
C THR A 17 8.51 16.51 0.00
N LEU A 18 8.56 16.50 1.33
CA LEU A 18 9.83 16.45 2.05
C LEU A 18 10.54 15.11 1.80
N PHE A 19 11.85 15.18 1.61
CA PHE A 19 12.68 13.98 1.52
C PHE A 19 12.83 13.34 2.91
N ILE A 20 12.67 12.02 2.97
CA ILE A 20 12.82 11.24 4.20
C ILE A 20 14.02 10.32 4.00
N PRO A 21 15.11 10.50 4.77
CA PRO A 21 16.31 9.67 4.63
C PRO A 21 16.11 8.29 5.24
N ASP A 22 17.03 7.38 4.90
CA ASP A 22 17.24 6.09 5.59
C ASP A 22 16.03 5.12 5.60
N LEU A 23 15.15 5.25 4.62
CA LEU A 23 14.02 4.36 4.43
C LEU A 23 14.44 3.01 3.83
N GLN A 24 13.76 1.96 4.27
CA GLN A 24 13.96 0.59 3.82
C GLN A 24 12.73 0.07 3.08
N THR A 25 12.96 -0.80 2.10
CA THR A 25 11.88 -1.49 1.40
C THR A 25 11.08 -2.38 2.34
N VAL A 26 9.79 -2.51 2.04
CA VAL A 26 8.87 -3.35 2.81
C VAL A 26 8.43 -4.53 1.97
N GLU A 27 8.53 -5.74 2.52
CA GLU A 27 7.95 -6.93 1.91
C GLU A 27 6.50 -7.13 2.33
N PHE A 28 5.74 -7.89 1.53
CA PHE A 28 4.44 -8.36 1.97
C PHE A 28 4.57 -9.17 3.26
N PRO A 29 3.69 -8.94 4.24
CA PRO A 29 3.64 -9.82 5.39
C PRO A 29 3.21 -11.23 4.97
N PRO A 30 3.70 -12.28 5.66
CA PRO A 30 3.37 -13.67 5.34
C PRO A 30 1.87 -13.95 5.21
N TYR A 31 1.06 -13.39 6.10
CA TYR A 31 -0.40 -13.60 6.09
C TYR A 31 -1.11 -13.01 4.84
N LEU A 32 -0.54 -11.98 4.20
CA LEU A 32 -1.05 -11.49 2.92
C LEU A 32 -0.54 -12.32 1.74
N LYS A 33 0.66 -12.92 1.85
CA LYS A 33 1.27 -13.76 0.80
C LYS A 33 0.53 -15.09 0.63
N ASP A 34 0.30 -15.79 1.73
CA ASP A 34 -0.17 -17.18 1.74
C ASP A 34 -1.65 -17.35 1.36
N CYS A 35 -2.39 -16.24 1.24
CA CYS A 35 -3.84 -16.26 1.38
C CYS A 35 -4.57 -15.42 0.32
N ILE A 36 -4.20 -15.57 -0.96
CA ILE A 36 -4.90 -14.87 -2.07
C ILE A 36 -6.32 -15.42 -2.32
N ASN A 37 -6.66 -16.59 -1.78
CA ASN A 37 -7.98 -17.21 -1.97
C ASN A 37 -8.68 -17.62 -0.66
N CYS A 38 -8.11 -17.33 0.51
CA CYS A 38 -8.77 -17.65 1.78
C CYS A 38 -9.16 -16.35 2.49
N LYS A 39 -10.23 -16.43 3.28
CA LYS A 39 -10.56 -15.37 4.24
C LYS A 39 -9.52 -15.45 5.37
N LEU A 40 -9.18 -14.30 5.96
CA LEU A 40 -8.61 -14.29 7.31
C LEU A 40 -9.74 -14.64 8.30
N ASP A 41 -10.30 -15.85 8.16
CA ASP A 41 -11.24 -16.47 9.10
C ASP A 41 -10.48 -17.24 10.19
N LYS A 42 -9.15 -17.37 10.07
CA LYS A 42 -8.33 -17.76 11.22
C LYS A 42 -8.29 -16.56 12.14
N GLU A 43 -9.06 -16.63 13.23
CA GLU A 43 -8.64 -15.99 14.46
C GLU A 43 -7.15 -16.26 14.59
N TYR A 44 -6.35 -15.20 14.49
CA TYR A 44 -4.93 -15.27 14.79
C TYR A 44 -4.88 -15.51 16.30
N ASN A 45 -4.97 -16.79 16.68
CA ASN A 45 -5.05 -17.26 18.07
C ASN A 45 -3.68 -17.25 18.76
N GLU A 46 -2.66 -16.73 18.07
CA GLU A 46 -1.35 -16.46 18.62
C GLU A 46 -1.30 -15.02 19.11
N GLU A 47 -0.79 -14.82 20.33
CA GLU A 47 -0.55 -13.49 20.85
C GLU A 47 0.49 -12.78 19.98
N LEU A 48 0.05 -11.74 19.28
CA LEU A 48 0.92 -10.87 18.51
C LEU A 48 1.80 -10.04 19.45
N THR A 49 3.07 -9.85 19.08
CA THR A 49 3.91 -8.87 19.77
C THR A 49 3.38 -7.45 19.53
N PRO A 50 3.74 -6.47 20.37
CA PRO A 50 3.41 -5.06 20.13
C PRO A 50 3.88 -4.58 18.74
N GLU A 51 5.06 -5.03 18.30
CA GLU A 51 5.64 -4.67 17.01
C GLU A 51 4.84 -5.26 15.84
N GLU A 52 4.45 -6.53 15.94
CA GLU A 52 3.60 -7.19 14.95
C GLU A 52 2.24 -6.51 14.87
N SER A 53 1.61 -6.24 16.03
CA SER A 53 0.32 -5.54 16.10
C SER A 53 0.37 -4.14 15.48
N ASN A 54 1.44 -3.39 15.75
CA ASN A 54 1.67 -2.08 15.14
C ASN A 54 1.84 -2.20 13.61
N PHE A 55 2.64 -3.17 13.16
CA PHE A 55 2.85 -3.42 11.74
C PHE A 55 1.54 -3.79 11.02
N LEU A 56 0.76 -4.72 11.57
CA LEU A 56 -0.56 -5.12 11.03
C LEU A 56 -1.54 -3.94 10.94
N THR A 57 -1.55 -3.10 11.97
CA THR A 57 -2.43 -1.94 12.03
C THR A 57 -2.10 -0.95 10.93
N GLN A 58 -0.81 -0.64 10.74
CA GLN A 58 -0.36 0.27 9.67
C GLN A 58 -0.67 -0.28 8.26
N TRP A 59 -0.51 -1.59 8.06
CA TRP A 59 -0.93 -2.26 6.81
C TRP A 59 -2.44 -2.15 6.57
N SER A 60 -3.23 -2.26 7.63
CA SER A 60 -4.69 -2.15 7.55
C SER A 60 -5.13 -0.73 7.24
N ASP A 61 -4.49 0.28 7.85
CA ASP A 61 -4.69 1.69 7.54
C ASP A 61 -4.33 1.99 6.07
N MET A 62 -3.21 1.44 5.57
CA MET A 62 -2.82 1.55 4.16
C MET A 62 -3.86 0.95 3.21
N ILE A 63 -4.29 -0.29 3.47
CA ILE A 63 -5.25 -1.00 2.62
C ILE A 63 -6.60 -0.28 2.61
N LEU A 64 -7.01 0.27 3.75
CA LEU A 64 -8.21 1.10 3.84
C LEU A 64 -8.05 2.40 3.04
N LEU A 65 -6.90 3.07 3.15
CA LEU A 65 -6.59 4.25 2.35
C LEU A 65 -6.68 3.93 0.85
N ASP A 66 -5.95 2.91 0.39
CA ASP A 66 -5.94 2.47 -1.02
C ASP A 66 -7.36 2.07 -1.49
N TYR A 67 -8.18 1.48 -0.62
CA TYR A 67 -9.58 1.17 -0.93
C TYR A 67 -10.40 2.44 -1.20
N VAL A 68 -10.31 3.43 -0.31
CA VAL A 68 -11.07 4.68 -0.42
C VAL A 68 -10.55 5.55 -1.56
N THR A 69 -9.25 5.55 -1.81
CA THR A 69 -8.64 6.35 -2.88
C THR A 69 -8.62 5.62 -4.23
N GLY A 70 -8.88 4.31 -4.23
CA GLY A 70 -8.80 3.43 -5.39
C GLY A 70 -7.37 3.13 -5.84
N ASP A 71 -6.34 3.44 -5.05
CA ASP A 71 -4.94 3.29 -5.48
C ASP A 71 -4.62 1.84 -5.90
N VAL A 72 -4.19 1.68 -7.15
CA VAL A 72 -3.89 0.36 -7.73
C VAL A 72 -2.40 0.06 -7.77
N ASP A 73 -1.54 1.02 -7.44
CA ASP A 73 -0.11 0.95 -7.74
C ASP A 73 0.73 0.39 -6.57
N ARG A 74 0.05 -0.11 -5.53
CA ARG A 74 0.63 -0.87 -4.43
C ARG A 74 0.12 -2.31 -4.41
N VAL A 75 -0.68 -2.67 -3.40
CA VAL A 75 -1.12 -4.05 -3.15
C VAL A 75 -1.84 -4.64 -4.36
N ILE A 76 -2.75 -3.89 -4.96
CA ILE A 76 -3.56 -4.35 -6.09
C ILE A 76 -2.68 -4.62 -7.32
N GLY A 77 -1.66 -3.81 -7.56
CA GLY A 77 -0.69 -4.02 -8.64
C GLY A 77 0.02 -5.36 -8.52
N HIS A 78 0.50 -5.68 -7.32
CA HIS A 78 1.09 -7.00 -7.04
C HIS A 78 0.08 -8.14 -7.19
N VAL A 79 -1.12 -8.01 -6.60
CA VAL A 79 -2.18 -9.03 -6.71
C VAL A 79 -2.55 -9.29 -8.17
N HIS A 80 -2.71 -8.23 -8.96
CA HIS A 80 -3.03 -8.34 -10.37
C HIS A 80 -1.89 -9.00 -11.17
N ASN A 81 -0.63 -8.79 -10.79
CA ASN A 81 0.55 -9.32 -11.48
C ASN A 81 0.79 -10.82 -11.22
N LEU A 82 0.20 -11.40 -10.17
CA LEU A 82 0.33 -12.84 -9.87
C LEU A 82 -0.17 -13.76 -10.98
N LYS A 83 -1.06 -13.29 -11.87
CA LYS A 83 -1.48 -14.06 -13.04
C LYS A 83 -0.38 -14.25 -14.09
N TRP A 84 0.69 -13.44 -14.02
CA TRP A 84 1.82 -13.45 -14.94
C TRP A 84 3.15 -13.81 -14.27
N ASP A 85 3.30 -13.48 -12.99
CA ASP A 85 4.52 -13.74 -12.20
C ASP A 85 4.14 -14.11 -10.77
N ASP A 86 4.23 -15.40 -10.47
CA ASP A 86 3.95 -16.01 -9.16
C ASP A 86 4.84 -15.48 -8.04
N ARG A 87 6.00 -14.92 -8.39
CA ARG A 87 6.93 -14.27 -7.45
C ARG A 87 6.59 -12.81 -7.17
N SER A 88 5.47 -12.27 -7.66
CA SER A 88 5.12 -10.85 -7.48
C SER A 88 5.12 -10.43 -6.01
N PHE A 89 4.71 -11.32 -5.11
CA PHE A 89 4.73 -11.10 -3.66
C PHE A 89 6.10 -11.25 -3.00
N ASN A 90 7.08 -11.87 -3.66
CA ASN A 90 8.45 -11.98 -3.16
C ASN A 90 9.28 -10.71 -3.44
N ARG A 91 8.67 -9.69 -4.06
CA ARG A 91 9.29 -8.41 -4.30
C ARG A 91 8.85 -7.41 -3.23
N PRO A 92 9.69 -6.39 -2.95
CA PRO A 92 9.25 -5.22 -2.22
C PRO A 92 7.95 -4.64 -2.77
N VAL A 93 7.10 -4.19 -1.86
CA VAL A 93 5.83 -3.55 -2.19
C VAL A 93 6.14 -2.19 -2.82
N HIS A 94 5.62 -1.96 -4.02
CA HIS A 94 5.80 -0.69 -4.71
C HIS A 94 5.26 0.47 -3.86
N ASN A 95 5.94 1.62 -3.90
CA ASN A 95 5.52 2.85 -3.21
C ASN A 95 5.26 2.72 -1.70
N LEU A 96 5.91 1.74 -1.06
CA LEU A 96 5.85 1.50 0.38
C LEU A 96 7.27 1.32 0.95
N MET A 97 7.60 2.11 1.96
CA MET A 97 8.85 1.96 2.71
C MET A 97 8.60 2.05 4.21
N LYS A 98 9.63 1.72 5.00
CA LYS A 98 9.62 1.87 6.46
C LYS A 98 10.86 2.57 6.99
N ASP A 99 10.72 3.27 8.10
CA ASP A 99 11.87 3.77 8.87
C ASP A 99 12.47 2.68 9.79
N GLN A 100 13.47 3.06 10.59
CA GLN A 100 14.16 2.15 11.51
C GLN A 100 13.26 1.74 12.68
N GLU A 101 12.28 2.57 13.00
CA GLU A 101 11.26 2.38 14.04
C GLU A 101 10.11 1.48 13.58
N GLY A 102 10.03 1.18 12.28
CA GLY A 102 9.00 0.33 11.68
C GLY A 102 7.72 1.06 11.29
N SER A 103 7.75 2.39 11.21
CA SER A 103 6.66 3.21 10.68
C SER A 103 6.61 3.07 9.16
N LEU A 104 5.44 2.85 8.60
CA LEU A 104 5.21 2.73 7.17
C LEU A 104 4.96 4.09 6.52
N TYR A 105 5.58 4.30 5.36
CA TYR A 105 5.45 5.51 4.55
C TYR A 105 4.90 5.16 3.16
N PHE A 106 3.84 5.85 2.80
CA PHE A 106 3.03 5.63 1.61
C PHE A 106 3.38 6.67 0.55
N PHE A 107 4.24 6.30 -0.41
CA PHE A 107 4.73 7.22 -1.43
C PHE A 107 3.82 7.25 -2.65
N ASP A 108 4.01 8.29 -3.47
CA ASP A 108 3.56 8.28 -4.86
C ASP A 108 2.07 7.89 -5.03
N ASN A 109 1.23 8.59 -4.26
CA ASN A 109 -0.23 8.42 -4.27
C ASN A 109 -0.91 9.14 -5.46
N GLU A 110 -0.17 9.43 -6.53
CA GLU A 110 -0.67 10.25 -7.65
C GLU A 110 -1.61 9.48 -8.58
N SER A 111 -1.51 8.15 -8.59
CA SER A 111 -2.43 7.27 -9.31
C SER A 111 -3.82 7.22 -8.66
N ALA A 112 -3.91 7.59 -7.38
CA ALA A 112 -5.14 7.65 -6.62
C ALA A 112 -6.21 8.57 -7.24
N PHE A 113 -7.46 8.40 -6.81
CA PHE A 113 -8.61 9.20 -7.23
C PHE A 113 -8.82 9.16 -8.75
N GLY A 114 -8.53 10.26 -9.44
CA GLY A 114 -8.98 10.50 -10.80
C GLY A 114 -8.51 9.45 -11.81
N HIS A 115 -7.29 8.92 -11.68
CA HIS A 115 -6.78 7.88 -12.57
C HIS A 115 -7.37 6.52 -12.19
N SER A 116 -7.16 6.10 -10.95
CA SER A 116 -7.62 4.82 -10.42
C SER A 116 -9.13 4.57 -10.53
N TYR A 117 -9.97 5.57 -10.23
CA TYR A 117 -11.43 5.40 -10.30
C TYR A 117 -11.95 5.17 -11.72
N ARG A 118 -11.20 5.54 -12.77
CA ARG A 118 -11.54 5.17 -14.16
C ARG A 118 -11.42 3.66 -14.38
N LEU A 119 -10.63 2.99 -13.56
CA LEU A 119 -10.36 1.56 -13.60
C LEU A 119 -11.12 0.80 -12.50
N LEU A 120 -12.04 1.46 -11.78
CA LEU A 120 -12.77 0.88 -10.66
C LEU A 120 -13.43 -0.44 -11.03
N ALA A 121 -14.16 -0.50 -12.15
CA ALA A 121 -14.83 -1.72 -12.60
C ALA A 121 -13.86 -2.91 -12.82
N ARG A 122 -12.59 -2.64 -13.10
CA ARG A 122 -11.56 -3.66 -13.31
C ARG A 122 -10.94 -4.15 -12.00
N TYR A 123 -10.79 -3.26 -11.01
CA TYR A 123 -10.00 -3.52 -9.81
C TYR A 123 -10.81 -3.57 -8.50
N GLN A 124 -12.08 -3.16 -8.51
CA GLN A 124 -12.95 -3.13 -7.32
C GLN A 124 -12.95 -4.48 -6.60
N THR A 125 -13.09 -5.58 -7.33
CA THR A 125 -13.11 -6.92 -6.73
C THR A 125 -11.79 -7.22 -6.00
N LEU A 126 -10.65 -6.76 -6.51
CA LEU A 126 -9.36 -6.94 -5.84
C LEU A 126 -9.26 -6.07 -4.58
N HIS A 127 -9.76 -4.83 -4.63
CA HIS A 127 -9.87 -3.96 -3.47
C HIS A 127 -10.77 -4.57 -2.39
N ASP A 128 -11.97 -5.03 -2.74
CA ASP A 128 -12.91 -5.67 -1.80
C ASP A 128 -12.29 -6.92 -1.17
N VAL A 129 -11.62 -7.75 -1.96
CA VAL A 129 -10.95 -8.95 -1.49
C VAL A 129 -9.80 -8.61 -0.54
N THR A 130 -9.04 -7.56 -0.83
CA THR A 130 -7.92 -7.12 0.01
C THR A 130 -8.42 -6.51 1.32
N LEU A 131 -9.44 -5.65 1.26
CA LEU A 131 -10.04 -5.02 2.45
C LEU A 131 -10.66 -6.06 3.38
N LYS A 132 -11.37 -7.07 2.85
CA LYS A 132 -11.97 -8.14 3.65
C LYS A 132 -10.95 -9.05 4.35
N ARG A 133 -9.66 -8.92 4.02
CA ARG A 133 -8.59 -9.66 4.71
C ARG A 133 -8.11 -8.93 5.94
N VAL A 134 -8.11 -7.60 5.96
CA VAL A 134 -7.64 -6.90 7.16
C VAL A 134 -8.72 -6.93 8.23
N CYS A 135 -8.40 -7.52 9.40
CA CYS A 135 -9.31 -7.64 10.54
C CYS A 135 -8.83 -6.90 11.79
N VAL A 136 -7.66 -6.27 11.72
CA VAL A 136 -7.08 -5.45 12.80
C VAL A 136 -7.18 -4.00 12.36
N PHE A 137 -7.73 -3.15 13.23
CA PHE A 137 -7.85 -1.72 12.96
C PHE A 137 -7.49 -0.94 14.21
N SER A 138 -6.74 0.15 14.03
CA SER A 138 -6.45 1.09 15.11
C SER A 138 -7.76 1.61 15.70
N ARG A 139 -7.79 1.84 17.02
CA ARG A 139 -8.92 2.55 17.65
C ARG A 139 -9.11 3.95 17.09
N ARG A 140 -8.08 4.58 16.53
CA ARG A 140 -8.17 5.90 15.89
C ARG A 140 -8.82 5.83 14.50
N THR A 141 -8.75 4.67 13.84
CA THR A 141 -9.28 4.44 12.49
C THR A 141 -10.71 3.87 12.52
N LYS A 142 -11.23 3.49 13.70
CA LYS A 142 -12.62 3.02 13.91
C LYS A 142 -13.61 4.15 14.15
#